data_AF-A0A376BUH2-F1
#
_entry.id   AF-A0A376BUH2-F1
#
_cell.length_a   1.000
_cell.length_b   1.000
_cell.length_c   1.000
_cell.angle_alpha   90.00
_cell.angle_beta   90.00
_cell.angle_gamma   90.00
#
_symmetry.space_group_name_H-M   'P 1'
#
loop_
_entity.id
_entity.type
_entity.pdbx_description
1 polymer ?
#
loop_
_entity_poly.entity_id
_entity_poly.type
_entity_poly.pdbx_seq_one_letter_code
_entity_poly.pdbx_strand_id
1 'polypeptide(L)'
;MFKPFIILTLTALLAACASSYAPQDAPTLPENQTLWFQLEKLDNDGNTTQTSVLSVQGEADGTTRWLQADIFGVPQARLLAKSTGWQQDGFAPPNRTAQQLFVALFPYIKRGFRQPETIVLPEQIWRVSPIHTEAESE
;
A
#
# COMPACT_ATOMS: atom_id res chain seq x y z
N MET A 1 -1.45 44.81 -16.32
CA MET A 1 -0.27 43.94 -16.56
C MET A 1 -0.05 43.05 -15.34
N PHE A 2 -0.95 42.10 -15.05
CA PHE A 2 -0.92 41.26 -13.82
C PHE A 2 -1.50 39.85 -14.03
N LYS A 3 -1.65 39.44 -15.30
CA LYS A 3 -2.29 38.17 -15.70
C LYS A 3 -1.39 36.92 -15.68
N PRO A 4 -0.05 36.96 -15.87
CA PRO A 4 0.74 35.73 -15.89
C PRO A 4 1.02 35.17 -14.49
N PHE A 5 0.93 35.99 -13.43
CA PHE A 5 1.26 35.57 -12.06
C PHE A 5 0.19 34.67 -11.42
N ILE A 6 -1.08 34.88 -11.81
CA ILE A 6 -2.23 34.07 -11.35
C ILE A 6 -2.19 32.67 -11.96
N ILE A 7 -1.73 32.55 -13.20
CA ILE A 7 -1.63 31.25 -13.89
C ILE A 7 -0.49 30.41 -13.29
N LEU A 8 0.66 31.03 -12.99
CA LEU A 8 1.82 30.35 -12.42
C LEU A 8 1.54 29.80 -11.01
N THR A 9 0.83 30.56 -10.19
CA THR A 9 0.43 30.14 -8.83
C THR A 9 -0.60 29.01 -8.88
N LEU A 10 -1.57 29.06 -9.79
CA LEU A 10 -2.57 27.99 -9.93
C LEU A 10 -1.94 26.65 -10.38
N THR A 11 -0.95 26.67 -11.29
CA THR A 11 -0.24 25.44 -11.68
C THR A 11 0.66 24.87 -10.58
N ALA A 12 1.21 25.70 -9.70
CA ALA A 12 2.04 25.24 -8.59
C ALA A 12 1.20 24.54 -7.49
N LEU A 13 -0.03 25.00 -7.25
CA LEU A 13 -0.94 24.32 -6.32
C LEU A 13 -1.41 22.94 -6.81
N LEU A 14 -1.54 22.73 -8.13
CA LEU A 14 -1.92 21.41 -8.67
C LEU A 14 -0.81 20.36 -8.56
N ALA A 15 0.46 20.77 -8.69
CA ALA A 15 1.60 19.85 -8.59
C ALA A 15 1.81 19.30 -7.17
N ALA A 16 1.39 20.04 -6.14
CA ALA A 16 1.55 19.64 -4.75
C ALA A 16 0.61 18.49 -4.31
N CYS A 17 -0.49 18.25 -5.03
CA CYS A 17 -1.43 17.16 -4.73
C CYS A 17 -1.17 15.87 -5.53
N ALA A 18 -0.12 15.83 -6.36
CA ALA A 18 0.13 14.73 -7.28
C ALA A 18 1.30 13.82 -6.87
N SER A 19 1.67 13.75 -5.58
CA SER A 19 2.57 12.71 -5.08
C SER A 19 1.85 11.35 -4.98
N SER A 20 1.29 10.89 -6.09
CA SER A 20 0.80 9.52 -6.22
C SER A 20 1.97 8.67 -6.68
N TYR A 21 2.35 7.66 -5.92
CA TYR A 21 3.32 6.69 -6.39
C TYR A 21 2.72 5.94 -7.58
N ALA A 22 3.50 5.82 -8.64
CA ALA A 22 3.14 5.02 -9.79
C ALA A 22 3.47 3.54 -9.48
N PRO A 23 2.84 2.57 -10.17
CA PRO A 23 3.07 1.15 -9.89
C PRO A 23 4.55 0.73 -9.99
N GLN A 24 5.30 1.37 -10.90
CA GLN A 24 6.75 1.16 -11.06
C GLN A 24 7.58 1.62 -9.85
N ASP A 25 7.00 2.40 -8.94
CA ASP A 25 7.66 2.85 -7.72
C ASP A 25 7.55 1.81 -6.59
N ALA A 26 6.98 0.63 -6.86
CA ALA A 26 6.84 -0.43 -5.87
C ALA A 26 8.19 -0.76 -5.22
N PRO A 27 8.20 -1.04 -3.90
CA PRO A 27 9.41 -1.45 -3.22
C PRO A 27 9.94 -2.76 -3.80
N THR A 28 11.24 -2.82 -4.06
CA THR A 28 11.91 -4.08 -4.40
C THR A 28 12.22 -4.84 -3.12
N LEU A 29 11.84 -6.12 -3.08
CA LEU A 29 12.19 -7.05 -2.01
C LEU A 29 13.06 -8.17 -2.58
N PRO A 30 13.99 -8.73 -1.80
CA PRO A 30 14.68 -9.97 -2.18
C PRO A 30 13.68 -11.07 -2.54
N GLU A 31 14.04 -11.92 -3.51
CA GLU A 31 13.20 -13.04 -3.90
C GLU A 31 12.88 -13.94 -2.70
N ASN A 32 11.62 -14.35 -2.56
CA ASN A 32 11.08 -15.13 -1.44
C ASN A 32 11.04 -14.42 -0.08
N GLN A 33 11.55 -13.18 0.04
CA GLN A 33 11.31 -12.39 1.24
C GLN A 33 9.83 -12.00 1.29
N THR A 34 9.17 -12.28 2.41
CA THR A 34 7.78 -11.89 2.66
C THR A 34 7.71 -11.00 3.89
N LEU A 35 7.08 -9.83 3.72
CA LEU A 35 6.69 -8.96 4.81
C LEU A 35 5.23 -9.19 5.16
N TRP A 36 4.91 -9.21 6.45
CA TRP A 36 3.56 -9.43 6.96
C TRP A 36 3.09 -8.23 7.76
N PHE A 37 1.83 -7.85 7.54
CA PHE A 37 1.20 -6.73 8.23
C PHE A 37 -0.20 -7.09 8.67
N GLN A 38 -0.57 -6.66 9.87
CA GLN A 38 -1.96 -6.58 10.29
C GLN A 38 -2.53 -5.25 9.82
N LEU A 39 -3.70 -5.29 9.19
CA LEU A 39 -4.43 -4.14 8.72
C LEU A 39 -5.75 -4.02 9.48
N GLU A 40 -5.96 -2.90 10.17
CA GLU A 40 -7.22 -2.55 10.81
C GLU A 40 -7.84 -1.35 10.10
N LYS A 41 -9.03 -1.52 9.51
CA LYS A 41 -9.79 -0.40 8.96
C LYS A 41 -10.51 0.31 10.10
N LEU A 42 -10.30 1.62 10.23
CA LEU A 42 -10.89 2.43 11.28
C LEU A 42 -12.10 3.22 10.75
N ASP A 43 -13.10 3.43 11.59
CA ASP A 43 -14.12 4.45 11.37
C ASP A 43 -13.60 5.85 11.79
N ASN A 44 -14.46 6.87 11.66
CA ASN A 44 -14.11 8.25 12.03
C ASN A 44 -13.91 8.45 13.54
N ASP A 45 -14.44 7.54 14.36
CA ASP A 45 -14.30 7.55 15.82
C ASP A 45 -13.06 6.76 16.27
N GLY A 46 -12.33 6.14 15.33
CA GLY A 46 -11.11 5.38 15.57
C GLY A 46 -11.33 3.92 15.94
N ASN A 47 -12.56 3.40 15.84
CA ASN A 47 -12.87 2.01 16.13
C ASN A 47 -12.53 1.11 14.93
N THR A 48 -12.02 -0.09 15.22
CA THR A 48 -11.75 -1.09 14.17
C THR A 48 -13.07 -1.65 13.63
N THR A 49 -13.32 -1.43 12.35
CA THR A 49 -14.48 -1.95 11.60
C THR A 49 -14.18 -3.22 10.83
N GLN A 50 -12.92 -3.44 10.48
CA GLN A 50 -12.46 -4.61 9.75
C GLN A 50 -11.01 -4.91 10.09
N THR A 51 -10.69 -6.19 10.29
CA THR A 51 -9.31 -6.67 10.43
C THR A 51 -8.97 -7.59 9.26
N SER A 52 -7.76 -7.42 8.72
CA SER A 52 -7.22 -8.24 7.63
C SER A 52 -5.70 -8.37 7.78
N VAL A 53 -5.13 -9.30 7.02
CA VAL A 53 -3.69 -9.51 6.93
C VAL A 53 -3.23 -9.15 5.52
N LEU A 54 -2.08 -8.49 5.41
CA LEU A 54 -1.41 -8.22 4.15
C LEU A 54 -0.06 -8.93 4.13
N SER A 55 0.20 -9.68 3.06
CA SER A 55 1.55 -10.11 2.70
C SER A 55 2.07 -9.32 1.50
N VAL A 56 3.35 -8.96 1.57
CA VAL A 56 4.11 -8.37 0.47
C VAL A 56 5.34 -9.23 0.23
N GLN A 57 5.34 -9.94 -0.89
CA GLN A 57 6.38 -10.93 -1.23
C GLN A 57 7.22 -10.44 -2.40
N GLY A 58 8.54 -10.55 -2.28
CA GLY A 58 9.47 -10.37 -3.39
C GLY A 58 9.44 -11.58 -4.33
N GLU A 59 9.29 -11.30 -5.62
CA GLU A 59 9.31 -12.27 -6.71
C GLU A 59 10.51 -11.99 -7.64
N ALA A 60 10.69 -12.84 -8.64
CA ALA A 60 11.70 -12.63 -9.69
C ALA A 60 11.50 -11.28 -10.44
N ASP A 61 12.58 -10.81 -11.07
CA ASP A 61 12.61 -9.61 -11.90
C ASP A 61 12.17 -8.31 -11.19
N GLY A 62 12.33 -8.25 -9.87
CA GLY A 62 11.95 -7.10 -9.05
C GLY A 62 10.43 -6.91 -8.91
N THR A 63 9.63 -7.91 -9.29
CA THR A 63 8.18 -7.92 -9.07
C THR A 63 7.87 -8.12 -7.59
N THR A 64 6.79 -7.52 -7.10
CA THR A 64 6.25 -7.86 -5.77
C THR A 64 4.81 -8.35 -5.84
N ARG A 65 4.48 -9.40 -5.08
CA ARG A 65 3.11 -9.90 -4.90
C ARG A 65 2.51 -9.32 -3.64
N TRP A 66 1.30 -8.78 -3.76
CA TRP A 66 0.54 -8.17 -2.69
C TRP A 66 -0.76 -8.94 -2.52
N LEU A 67 -1.00 -9.50 -1.33
CA LEU A 67 -2.21 -10.24 -1.00
C LEU A 67 -2.79 -9.72 0.32
N GLN A 68 -3.97 -9.12 0.23
CA GLN A 68 -4.80 -8.81 1.40
C GLN A 68 -5.86 -9.90 1.54
N ALA A 69 -5.92 -10.53 2.71
CA ALA A 69 -6.94 -11.50 3.06
C ALA A 69 -7.59 -11.14 4.39
N ASP A 70 -8.87 -11.47 4.55
CA ASP A 70 -9.54 -11.33 5.85
C ASP A 70 -9.03 -12.36 6.87
N ILE A 71 -9.52 -12.28 8.11
CA ILE A 71 -9.13 -13.19 9.19
C ILE A 71 -9.51 -14.66 8.95
N PHE A 72 -10.40 -14.94 8.00
CA PHE A 72 -10.78 -16.30 7.59
C PHE A 72 -9.96 -16.78 6.38
N GLY A 73 -9.01 -15.97 5.89
CA GLY A 73 -8.17 -16.29 4.75
C GLY A 73 -8.83 -16.02 3.39
N VAL A 74 -9.99 -15.36 3.35
CA VAL A 74 -10.64 -15.03 2.08
C VAL A 74 -9.90 -13.85 1.42
N PRO A 75 -9.40 -14.01 0.19
CA PRO A 75 -8.64 -12.95 -0.48
C PRO A 75 -9.56 -11.77 -0.85
N GLN A 76 -9.25 -10.59 -0.33
CA GLN A 76 -9.93 -9.34 -0.64
C GLN A 76 -9.28 -8.60 -1.82
N ALA A 77 -7.98 -8.78 -2.00
CA ALA A 77 -7.22 -8.24 -3.13
C ALA A 77 -5.96 -9.07 -3.34
N ARG A 78 -5.62 -9.34 -4.60
CA ARG A 78 -4.36 -10.01 -4.97
C ARG A 78 -3.78 -9.41 -6.25
N LEU A 79 -2.63 -8.76 -6.14
CA LEU A 79 -2.03 -7.98 -7.22
C LEU A 79 -0.52 -8.22 -7.31
N LEU A 80 0.02 -8.22 -8.54
CA LEU A 80 1.45 -8.12 -8.80
C LEU A 80 1.80 -6.67 -9.16
N ALA A 81 2.77 -6.08 -8.47
CA ALA A 81 3.40 -4.83 -8.89
C ALA A 81 4.59 -5.16 -9.79
N LYS A 82 4.46 -4.84 -11.07
CA LYS A 82 5.49 -5.02 -12.10
C LYS A 82 5.97 -3.65 -12.60
N SER A 83 7.08 -3.65 -13.32
CA SER A 83 7.59 -2.45 -14.01
C SER A 83 6.57 -1.80 -14.96
N THR A 84 5.65 -2.60 -15.51
CA THR A 84 4.60 -2.15 -16.44
C THR A 84 3.32 -1.69 -15.77
N GLY A 85 3.15 -1.91 -14.46
CA GLY A 85 1.88 -1.65 -13.79
C GLY A 85 1.51 -2.67 -12.73
N TRP A 86 0.36 -2.41 -12.11
CA TRP A 86 -0.35 -3.42 -11.33
C TRP A 86 -1.06 -4.40 -12.25
N GLN A 87 -0.88 -5.68 -11.99
CA GLN A 87 -1.59 -6.76 -12.67
C GLN A 87 -2.38 -7.58 -11.65
N GLN A 88 -3.58 -8.03 -12.02
CA GLN A 88 -4.30 -9.00 -11.20
C GLN A 88 -3.53 -10.32 -11.10
N ASP A 89 -3.53 -10.90 -9.91
CA ASP A 89 -2.85 -12.16 -9.62
C ASP A 89 -3.86 -13.20 -9.15
N GLY A 90 -4.29 -14.07 -10.06
CA GLY A 90 -5.34 -15.06 -9.82
C GLY A 90 -6.76 -14.50 -10.01
N PHE A 91 -7.72 -15.07 -9.28
CA PHE A 91 -9.16 -14.86 -9.50
C PHE A 91 -9.83 -13.86 -8.53
N ALA A 92 -9.07 -13.20 -7.66
CA ALA A 92 -9.62 -12.17 -6.79
C ALA A 92 -10.17 -11.00 -7.65
N PRO A 93 -11.37 -10.48 -7.34
CA PRO A 93 -11.91 -9.32 -8.03
C PRO A 93 -10.94 -8.12 -7.94
N PRO A 94 -10.91 -7.24 -8.96
CA PRO A 94 -10.11 -6.03 -8.87
C PRO A 94 -10.64 -5.14 -7.73
N ASN A 95 -9.76 -4.80 -6.80
CA ASN A 95 -10.07 -4.00 -5.61
C ASN A 95 -9.22 -2.72 -5.60
N ARG A 96 -9.79 -1.64 -6.16
CA ARG A 96 -9.08 -0.33 -6.25
C ARG A 96 -8.79 0.27 -4.89
N THR A 97 -9.68 0.06 -3.92
CA THR A 97 -9.53 0.55 -2.55
C THR A 97 -8.31 -0.08 -1.87
N ALA A 98 -8.13 -1.39 -2.01
CA ALA A 98 -6.92 -2.08 -1.54
C ALA A 98 -5.66 -1.62 -2.30
N GLN A 99 -5.75 -1.47 -3.62
CA GLN A 99 -4.63 -0.98 -4.44
C GLN A 99 -4.14 0.40 -3.98
N GLN A 100 -5.04 1.32 -3.63
CA GLN A 100 -4.67 2.63 -3.08
C GLN A 100 -3.90 2.50 -1.75
N LEU A 101 -4.34 1.60 -0.87
CA LEU A 101 -3.61 1.30 0.37
C LEU A 101 -2.21 0.73 0.07
N PHE A 102 -2.10 -0.18 -0.90
CA PHE A 102 -0.81 -0.78 -1.28
C PHE A 102 0.18 0.28 -1.77
N VAL A 103 -0.28 1.18 -2.64
CA VAL A 103 0.51 2.32 -3.13
C VAL A 103 0.94 3.23 -1.98
N ALA A 104 0.05 3.51 -1.02
CA ALA A 104 0.36 4.33 0.15
C ALA A 104 1.42 3.70 1.07
N LEU A 105 1.58 2.37 1.04
CA LEU A 105 2.56 1.64 1.85
C LEU A 105 4.00 1.70 1.29
N PHE A 106 4.19 2.10 0.03
CA PHE A 106 5.51 2.12 -0.62
C PHE A 106 6.61 2.82 0.20
N PRO A 107 6.44 4.09 0.66
CA PRO A 107 7.48 4.77 1.42
C PRO A 107 7.76 4.10 2.77
N TYR A 108 6.75 3.50 3.39
CA TYR A 108 6.88 2.82 4.68
C TYR A 108 7.67 1.53 4.55
N ILE A 109 7.40 0.73 3.51
CA ILE A 109 8.16 -0.49 3.22
C ILE A 109 9.60 -0.15 2.86
N LYS A 110 9.84 0.86 1.99
CA LYS A 110 11.19 1.31 1.62
C LYS A 110 12.03 1.76 2.82
N ARG A 111 11.40 2.40 3.81
CA ARG A 111 12.06 2.86 5.05
C ARG A 111 12.18 1.75 6.11
N GLY A 112 11.40 0.69 5.97
CA GLY A 112 11.18 -0.34 6.98
C GLY A 112 10.09 0.07 7.98
N PHE A 113 9.07 -0.78 8.14
CA PHE A 113 8.08 -0.66 9.21
C PHE A 113 8.70 -1.06 10.54
N ARG A 114 8.68 -0.15 11.52
CA ARG A 114 9.18 -0.41 12.89
C ARG A 114 8.09 -0.34 13.95
N GLN A 115 7.00 0.37 13.66
CA GLN A 115 5.90 0.63 14.57
C GLN A 115 4.59 0.69 13.78
N PRO A 116 3.43 0.53 14.44
CA PRO A 116 2.14 0.74 13.80
C PRO A 116 2.02 2.16 13.23
N GLU A 117 1.53 2.27 12.00
CA GLU A 117 1.33 3.54 11.29
C GLU A 117 -0.15 3.70 10.94
N THR A 118 -0.67 4.92 11.09
CA THR A 118 -2.04 5.24 10.64
C THR A 118 -1.97 5.90 9.27
N ILE A 119 -2.59 5.26 8.28
CA ILE A 119 -2.65 5.71 6.89
C ILE A 119 -4.05 6.26 6.64
N VAL A 120 -4.12 7.56 6.35
CA VAL A 120 -5.37 8.26 6.01
C VAL A 120 -5.44 8.42 4.50
N LEU A 121 -6.48 7.85 3.88
CA LEU A 121 -6.80 7.97 2.47
C LEU A 121 -8.21 8.59 2.33
N PRO A 122 -8.59 9.13 1.15
CA PRO A 122 -9.82 9.89 1.00
C PRO A 122 -11.10 9.21 1.50
N GLU A 123 -11.20 7.88 1.40
CA GLU A 123 -12.40 7.10 1.79
C GLU A 123 -12.11 6.02 2.85
N GLN A 124 -10.90 5.99 3.42
CA GLN A 124 -10.50 4.92 4.32
C GLN A 124 -9.38 5.36 5.26
N ILE A 125 -9.49 4.96 6.52
CA ILE A 125 -8.45 5.11 7.54
C ILE A 125 -7.98 3.70 7.90
N TRP A 126 -6.67 3.47 7.88
CA TRP A 126 -6.09 2.18 8.23
C TRP A 126 -5.04 2.34 9.29
N ARG A 127 -5.04 1.45 10.29
CA ARG A 127 -3.87 1.19 11.11
C ARG A 127 -3.15 -0.02 10.54
N VAL A 128 -1.85 0.14 10.28
CA VAL A 128 -0.99 -0.89 9.70
C VAL A 128 0.11 -1.21 10.67
N SER A 129 0.11 -2.44 11.17
CA SER A 129 1.07 -2.93 12.15
C SER A 129 1.95 -4.00 11.53
N PRO A 130 3.30 -3.90 11.61
CA PRO A 130 4.15 -5.00 11.18
C PRO A 130 3.91 -6.22 12.06
N ILE A 131 3.82 -7.39 11.44
CA ILE A 131 3.85 -8.67 12.13
C ILE A 131 5.29 -9.14 12.08
N HIS A 132 5.99 -9.04 13.21
CA HIS A 132 7.32 -9.63 13.32
C HIS A 132 7.18 -11.14 13.26
N THR A 133 7.70 -11.76 12.21
CA THR A 133 8.08 -13.16 12.29
C THR A 133 9.32 -13.19 13.18
N GLU A 134 9.15 -13.55 14.45
CA GLU A 134 10.28 -14.07 15.24
C GLU A 134 10.85 -15.21 14.42
N ALA A 135 11.99 -14.98 13.79
CA ALA A 135 12.80 -16.09 13.30
C ALA A 135 13.08 -16.93 14.55
N GLU A 136 12.54 -18.14 14.57
CA GLU A 136 12.91 -19.17 15.54
C GLU A 136 14.43 -19.14 15.67
N SER A 137 14.89 -18.70 16.84
CA SER A 137 16.27 -18.82 17.25
C SER A 137 16.55 -20.31 17.40
N GLU A 138 17.21 -20.91 16.42
CA GLU A 138 17.96 -22.16 16.60
C GLU A 138 19.14 -21.95 17.54
#